data_AF-A0AAW8BWQ6-F1
#
_entry.id   AF-A0AAW8BWQ6-F1
#
_cell.length_a   1.000
_cell.length_b   1.000
_cell.length_c   1.000
_cell.angle_alpha   90.00
_cell.angle_beta   90.00
_cell.angle_gamma   90.00
#
_symmetry.space_group_name_H-M   'P 1'
#
loop_
_entity.id
_entity.type
_entity.pdbx_description
1 polymer ?
#
loop_
_entity_poly.entity_id
_entity_poly.type
_entity_poly.pdbx_seq_one_letter_code
_entity_poly.pdbx_strand_id
1 'polypeptide(L)'
;MSADINLVISNQPGMHYDVGLIQVPRPTSATCGPGDPGTTFTGVDTDPSGQAAVTITAPIQQGTTGVWVMVTSPNEHNQAPGEYYTSEFVAPV
;
A
#
# COMPACT_ATOMS: atom_id res chain seq x y z
N MET A 1 -12.44 3.84 7.67
CA MET A 1 -11.33 3.17 8.38
C MET A 1 -10.08 4.01 8.21
N SER A 2 -9.17 3.99 9.17
CA SER A 2 -7.81 4.51 9.03
C SER A 2 -6.79 3.41 9.30
N ALA A 3 -5.66 3.43 8.60
CA ALA A 3 -4.50 2.59 8.90
C ALA A 3 -3.23 3.43 8.90
N ASP A 4 -2.37 3.18 9.89
CA ASP A 4 -1.07 3.81 10.00
C ASP A 4 -0.01 2.85 9.44
N ILE A 5 0.77 3.32 8.47
CA ILE A 5 1.85 2.57 7.85
C ILE A 5 3.16 3.27 8.21
N ASN A 6 4.08 2.50 8.77
CA ASN A 6 5.46 2.92 9.03
C ASN A 6 6.40 2.06 8.18
N LEU A 7 7.21 2.70 7.36
CA LEU A 7 8.16 2.09 6.43
C LEU A 7 9.58 2.47 6.84
N VAL A 8 10.49 1.49 6.83
CA VAL A 8 11.92 1.71 7.09
C VAL A 8 12.73 0.96 6.03
N ILE A 9 13.39 1.72 5.16
CA ILE A 9 14.28 1.22 4.10
C ILE A 9 15.58 2.03 4.21
N SER A 10 16.46 1.58 5.11
CA SER A 10 17.59 2.36 5.66
C SER A 10 18.63 2.85 4.65
N ASN A 11 18.56 2.44 3.38
CA ASN A 11 19.49 2.80 2.32
C ASN A 11 18.84 3.57 1.16
N GLN A 12 17.61 4.05 1.33
CA GLN A 12 16.85 4.75 0.29
C GLN A 12 16.29 6.09 0.80
N PRO A 13 17.12 7.14 0.93
CA PRO A 13 16.64 8.46 1.32
C PRO A 13 15.95 9.19 0.14
N GLY A 14 14.85 9.88 0.38
CA GLY A 14 14.13 10.68 -0.63
C GLY A 14 13.45 9.86 -1.74
N MET A 15 13.35 8.54 -1.55
CA MET A 15 12.70 7.63 -2.49
C MET A 15 11.19 7.61 -2.28
N HIS A 16 10.46 7.62 -3.40
CA HIS A 16 9.01 7.59 -3.45
C HIS A 16 8.48 6.15 -3.46
N TYR A 17 7.42 5.92 -2.67
CA TYR A 17 6.68 4.68 -2.63
C TYR A 17 5.18 4.93 -2.70
N ASP A 18 4.48 4.11 -3.47
CA ASP A 18 3.03 3.98 -3.43
C ASP A 18 2.64 2.92 -2.40
N VAL A 19 1.81 3.31 -1.43
CA VAL A 19 1.26 2.44 -0.39
C VAL A 19 -0.22 2.22 -0.65
N GLY A 20 -0.64 0.96 -0.74
CA GLY A 20 -2.01 0.55 -0.99
C GLY A 20 -2.62 -0.25 0.16
N LEU A 21 -3.81 0.15 0.58
CA LEU A 21 -4.72 -0.68 1.38
C LEU A 21 -5.69 -1.41 0.45
N ILE A 22 -5.83 -2.72 0.63
CA ILE A 22 -6.73 -3.58 -0.14
C ILE A 22 -7.66 -4.31 0.83
N GLN A 23 -8.96 -4.06 0.70
CA GLN A 23 -9.99 -4.69 1.54
C GLN A 23 -10.31 -6.12 1.08
N VAL A 24 -10.58 -7.01 2.04
CA VAL A 24 -10.95 -8.42 1.83
C VAL A 24 -12.20 -8.80 2.66
N PRO A 25 -12.97 -9.84 2.29
CA PRO A 25 -12.77 -10.78 1.18
C PRO A 25 -13.00 -10.12 -0.19
N ARG A 26 -12.32 -10.66 -1.22
CA ARG A 26 -12.35 -10.11 -2.57
C ARG A 26 -12.48 -11.23 -3.61
N PRO A 27 -13.31 -11.07 -4.65
CA PRO A 27 -13.38 -12.07 -5.71
C PRO A 27 -12.05 -12.14 -6.47
N THR A 28 -11.64 -13.34 -6.84
CA THR A 28 -10.36 -13.60 -7.54
C THR A 28 -10.28 -12.96 -8.93
N SER A 29 -11.42 -12.59 -9.52
CA SER A 29 -11.50 -11.89 -10.80
C SER A 29 -11.27 -10.37 -10.69
N ALA A 30 -11.21 -9.80 -9.49
CA ALA A 30 -11.04 -8.37 -9.31
C ALA A 30 -9.56 -7.97 -9.24
N THR A 31 -9.19 -6.93 -9.99
CA THR A 31 -7.86 -6.28 -9.95
C THR A 31 -7.73 -5.38 -8.73
N CYS A 32 -6.55 -5.22 -8.13
CA CYS A 32 -6.35 -4.51 -6.87
C CYS A 32 -5.47 -3.25 -7.00
N GLY A 33 -5.44 -2.64 -8.19
CA GLY A 33 -4.68 -1.43 -8.44
C GLY A 33 -5.39 -0.15 -7.98
N PRO A 34 -4.72 1.02 -8.12
CA PRO A 34 -5.29 2.31 -7.76
C PRO A 34 -6.64 2.59 -8.46
N GLY A 35 -7.65 2.91 -7.67
CA GLY A 35 -9.01 3.21 -8.15
C GLY A 35 -9.93 1.99 -8.24
N ASP A 36 -9.41 0.76 -8.06
CA ASP A 36 -10.24 -0.43 -8.04
C ASP A 36 -11.12 -0.48 -6.77
N PRO A 37 -12.32 -1.09 -6.83
CA PRO A 37 -13.21 -1.19 -5.68
C PRO A 37 -12.54 -1.84 -4.45
N GLY A 38 -12.68 -1.20 -3.28
CA GLY A 38 -12.10 -1.69 -2.03
C GLY A 38 -10.59 -1.44 -1.90
N THR A 39 -10.00 -0.63 -2.78
CA THR A 39 -8.59 -0.21 -2.69
C THR A 39 -8.48 1.26 -2.32
N THR A 40 -7.39 1.64 -1.65
CA THR A 40 -7.06 3.05 -1.40
C THR A 40 -5.54 3.16 -1.38
N PHE A 41 -5.00 4.06 -2.21
CA PHE A 41 -3.58 4.24 -2.38
C PHE A 41 -3.17 5.67 -2.01
N THR A 42 -1.94 5.82 -1.54
CA THR A 42 -1.29 7.11 -1.31
C THR A 42 0.21 6.99 -1.56
N GLY A 43 0.83 8.08 -1.98
CA GLY A 43 2.29 8.16 -2.12
C GLY A 43 2.94 8.62 -0.82
N VAL A 44 4.13 8.12 -0.53
CA VAL A 44 4.95 8.57 0.59
C VAL A 44 6.42 8.61 0.18
N ASP A 45 7.12 9.66 0.61
CA ASP A 45 8.56 9.80 0.41
C ASP A 45 9.30 9.48 1.71
N THR A 46 10.39 8.74 1.58
CA THR A 46 11.32 8.48 2.67
C THR A 46 12.11 9.72 3.06
N ASP A 47 12.33 9.90 4.37
CA ASP A 47 13.17 10.94 4.93
C ASP A 47 14.67 10.66 4.69
N PRO A 48 15.60 11.56 5.08
CA PRO A 48 17.03 11.35 4.91
C PRO A 48 17.62 10.11 5.62
N SER A 49 16.87 9.48 6.54
CA SER A 49 17.23 8.24 7.22
C SER A 49 16.60 6.98 6.59
N GLY A 50 15.84 7.15 5.50
CA GLY A 50 15.11 6.06 4.84
C GLY A 50 13.82 5.66 5.55
N GLN A 51 13.25 6.54 6.39
CA GLN A 51 12.01 6.27 7.12
C GLN A 51 10.84 7.02 6.50
N ALA A 52 9.66 6.42 6.48
CA ALA A 52 8.44 7.07 6.04
C ALA A 52 7.26 6.65 6.93
N ALA A 53 6.33 7.57 7.17
CA ALA A 53 5.10 7.29 7.88
C ALA A 53 3.93 7.94 7.14
N VAL A 54 2.85 7.17 6.94
CA VAL A 54 1.65 7.67 6.28
C VAL A 54 0.39 7.05 6.90
N THR A 55 -0.64 7.87 7.07
CA THR A 55 -1.97 7.41 7.46
C THR A 55 -2.87 7.39 6.23
N ILE A 56 -3.43 6.23 5.92
CA ILE A 56 -4.41 6.08 4.84
C ILE A 56 -5.80 6.06 5.46
N THR A 57 -6.67 6.97 5.00
CA THR A 57 -8.10 6.96 5.33
C THR A 57 -8.89 6.41 4.15
N ALA A 58 -9.62 5.32 4.38
CA ALA A 58 -10.37 4.61 3.34
C ALA A 58 -11.84 4.43 3.72
N PRO A 59 -12.78 4.54 2.75
CA PRO A 59 -14.15 4.06 2.94
C PRO A 59 -14.12 2.53 3.09
N ILE A 60 -14.91 1.99 4.02
CA ILE A 60 -15.02 0.54 4.20
C ILE A 60 -16.17 -0.02 3.33
N GLN A 61 -15.89 -1.03 2.52
CA GLN A 61 -16.92 -1.71 1.74
C GLN A 61 -17.73 -2.64 2.62
N GLN A 62 -19.02 -2.78 2.30
CA GLN A 62 -19.89 -3.72 3.01
C GLN A 62 -19.35 -5.15 2.90
N GLY A 63 -19.28 -5.84 4.04
CA GLY A 63 -18.77 -7.21 4.12
C GLY A 63 -17.24 -7.31 4.22
N THR A 64 -16.52 -6.19 4.26
CA THR A 64 -15.08 -6.18 4.57
C THR A 64 -14.85 -6.73 5.98
N THR A 65 -13.90 -7.67 6.09
CA THR A 65 -13.48 -8.29 7.35
C THR A 65 -12.00 -8.08 7.66
N GLY A 66 -11.23 -7.65 6.65
CA GLY A 66 -9.80 -7.43 6.80
C GLY A 66 -9.22 -6.52 5.73
N VAL A 67 -7.95 -6.17 5.91
CA VAL A 67 -7.14 -5.39 4.99
C VAL A 67 -5.76 -6.02 4.77
N TRP A 68 -5.29 -5.92 3.52
CA TRP A 68 -3.94 -6.26 3.08
C TRP A 68 -3.22 -4.96 2.72
N VAL A 69 -1.93 -4.85 3.05
CA VAL A 69 -1.07 -3.71 2.64
C VAL A 69 -0.11 -4.13 1.53
N MET A 70 0.03 -3.31 0.48
CA MET A 70 1.11 -3.40 -0.50
C MET A 70 1.89 -2.09 -0.56
N VAL A 71 3.19 -2.16 -0.83
CA VAL A 71 4.08 -1.02 -1.00
C VAL A 71 4.90 -1.25 -2.27
N THR A 72 4.94 -0.29 -3.17
CA THR A 72 5.64 -0.41 -4.45
C THR A 72 6.39 0.85 -4.80
N SER A 73 7.51 0.74 -5.52
CA SER A 73 8.16 1.91 -6.13
C SER A 73 8.02 1.90 -7.65
N PRO A 74 7.87 3.08 -8.29
CA PRO A 74 7.83 3.19 -9.74
C PRO A 74 9.17 2.77 -10.35
N ASN A 75 9.12 2.30 -11.60
CA ASN A 75 10.29 2.04 -12.41
C ASN A 75 10.17 2.80 -13.73
N GLU A 76 10.87 3.93 -13.85
CA GLU A 76 10.67 4.85 -14.98
C GLU A 76 10.95 4.22 -16.36
N HIS A 77 11.73 3.14 -16.40
CA HIS A 77 12.19 2.49 -17.63
C HIS A 77 11.61 1.08 -17.81
N ASN A 78 10.71 0.63 -16.94
CA ASN A 78 10.15 -0.73 -16.97
C ASN A 78 8.70 -0.72 -16.45
N GLN A 79 7.85 -1.59 -16.99
CA GLN A 79 6.47 -1.74 -16.53
C GLN A 79 6.35 -2.53 -15.21
N ALA A 80 7.42 -3.15 -14.73
CA ALA A 80 7.47 -3.80 -13.41
C ALA A 80 7.91 -2.81 -12.31
N PRO A 81 7.38 -2.92 -11.08
CA PRO A 81 7.85 -2.11 -9.96
C PRO A 81 9.36 -2.23 -9.74
N GLY A 82 10.00 -1.14 -9.30
CA GLY A 82 11.40 -1.20 -8.87
C GLY A 82 11.54 -2.07 -7.62
N GLU A 83 10.63 -1.86 -6.68
CA GLU A 83 10.46 -2.63 -5.45
C GLU A 83 9.00 -2.96 -5.21
N TYR A 84 8.76 -4.08 -4.52
CA TYR A 84 7.42 -4.58 -4.20
C TYR A 84 7.44 -5.32 -2.85
N TYR A 85 6.65 -4.84 -1.90
CA TYR A 85 6.48 -5.45 -0.58
C TYR A 85 4.99 -5.63 -0.28
N THR A 86 4.63 -6.71 0.40
CA THR A 86 3.24 -6.97 0.80
C THR A 86 3.17 -7.51 2.21
N SER A 87 2.04 -7.30 2.88
CA SER A 87 1.81 -7.96 4.17
C SER A 87 1.71 -9.47 3.99
N GLU A 88 2.24 -10.22 4.95
CA GLU A 88 2.16 -11.70 4.95
C GLU A 88 0.80 -12.22 5.46
N PHE A 89 0.03 -11.33 6.10
CA PHE A 89 -1.28 -11.63 6.65
C PHE A 89 -2.27 -10.51 6.37
N VAL A 90 -3.55 -10.82 6.56
CA VAL A 90 -4.67 -9.87 6.53
C VAL A 90 -4.90 -9.37 7.96
N ALA A 91 -4.82 -8.06 8.16
CA ALA A 91 -5.18 -7.46 9.43
C ALA A 91 -6.71 -7.34 9.54
N PRO A 92 -7.34 -7.71 10.67
CA PRO A 92 -8.78 -7.55 10.85
C PRO A 92 -9.18 -6.08 10.94
N VAL A 93 -10.41 -5.77 10.52
CA VAL A 93 -11.03 -4.44 10.64
C VAL A 93 -11.99 -4.36 11.82
#